data_AF-A0A6H1Z7E7-F1
#
_entry.id   AF-A0A6H1Z7E7-F1
#
_cell.length_a   1.000
_cell.length_b   1.000
_cell.length_c   1.000
_cell.angle_alpha   90.00
_cell.angle_beta   90.00
_cell.angle_gamma   90.00
#
_symmetry.space_group_name_H-M   'P 1'
#
loop_
_entity.id
_entity.type
_entity.pdbx_description
1 polymer ?
#
loop_
_entity_poly.entity_id
_entity_poly.type
_entity_poly.pdbx_seq_one_letter_code
_entity_poly.pdbx_strand_id
1 'polypeptide(L)'
;MAIKWSPLAVSEAMDKIETQVSLAESFLQEAHRIAKESLDIPNLPEYMGQYIRNLSDITGGAVGSMREVINKTRSHLPEKELAKDKARTDHGKQQSLLDG
;
A
#
# COMPACT_ATOMS: atom_id res chain seq x y z
N MET A 1 26.48 -4.59 10.73
CA MET A 1 25.66 -5.03 11.87
C MET A 1 24.72 -6.12 11.36
N ALA A 2 24.62 -7.27 12.02
CA ALA A 2 23.66 -8.30 11.62
C ALA A 2 22.26 -7.84 12.03
N ILE A 3 21.36 -7.66 11.06
CA ILE A 3 19.96 -7.33 11.34
C ILE A 3 19.23 -8.58 11.82
N LYS A 4 18.35 -8.42 12.82
CA LYS A 4 17.61 -9.53 13.47
C LYS A 4 16.23 -9.80 12.86
N TRP A 5 15.92 -9.14 11.75
CA TRP A 5 14.64 -9.21 11.04
C TRP A 5 14.90 -9.52 9.57
N SER A 6 13.86 -9.95 8.85
CA SER A 6 13.93 -10.36 7.44
C SER A 6 13.51 -9.20 6.53
N PRO A 7 14.43 -8.57 5.78
CA PRO A 7 14.06 -7.60 4.75
C PRO A 7 13.20 -8.20 3.66
N LEU A 8 13.39 -9.49 3.36
CA LEU A 8 12.55 -10.20 2.38
C LEU A 8 11.09 -10.24 2.83
N ALA A 9 10.83 -10.63 4.08
CA ALA A 9 9.47 -10.67 4.62
C ALA A 9 8.79 -9.30 4.60
N VAL A 10 9.53 -8.22 4.85
CA VAL A 10 9.00 -6.85 4.73
C VAL A 10 8.68 -6.52 3.27
N SER A 11 9.56 -6.86 2.33
CA SER A 11 9.29 -6.67 0.89
C SER A 11 8.03 -7.41 0.44
N GLU A 12 7.89 -8.68 0.81
CA GLU A 12 6.71 -9.49 0.46
C GLU A 12 5.43 -8.94 1.11
N ALA A 13 5.52 -8.40 2.33
CA ALA A 13 4.39 -7.73 2.97
C ALA A 13 3.97 -6.48 2.18
N MET A 14 4.93 -5.69 1.68
CA MET A 14 4.64 -4.53 0.83
C MET A 14 3.97 -4.94 -0.48
N ASP A 15 4.39 -6.04 -1.11
CA ASP A 15 3.77 -6.56 -2.34
C ASP A 15 2.31 -6.96 -2.10
N LYS A 16 2.03 -7.62 -0.97
CA LYS A 16 0.66 -7.98 -0.57
C LYS A 16 -0.22 -6.75 -0.31
N ILE A 17 0.32 -5.74 0.36
CA ILE A 17 -0.40 -4.48 0.60
C ILE A 17 -0.67 -3.76 -0.73
N GLU A 18 0.33 -3.65 -1.60
CA GLU A 18 0.17 -2.99 -2.92
C GLU A 18 -0.88 -3.69 -3.79
N THR A 19 -0.96 -5.03 -3.71
CA THR A 19 -2.01 -5.80 -4.37
C THR A 19 -3.39 -5.38 -3.87
N GLN A 20 -3.60 -5.28 -2.55
CA GLN A 20 -4.88 -4.84 -1.99
C GLN A 20 -5.20 -3.38 -2.33
N VAL A 21 -4.20 -2.50 -2.33
CA VAL A 21 -4.35 -1.09 -2.76
C VAL A 21 -4.81 -1.02 -4.22
N SER A 22 -4.26 -1.85 -5.09
CA SER A 22 -4.65 -1.90 -6.50
C SER A 22 -6.07 -2.46 -6.70
N LEU A 23 -6.48 -3.44 -5.89
CA LEU A 23 -7.86 -3.93 -5.88
C LEU A 23 -8.85 -2.88 -5.37
N ALA A 24 -8.43 -2.04 -4.42
CA ALA A 24 -9.26 -0.97 -3.84
C ALA A 24 -9.33 0.29 -4.71
N GLU A 25 -8.45 0.44 -5.71
CA GLU A 25 -8.28 1.69 -6.47
C GLU A 25 -9.57 2.16 -7.13
N SER A 26 -10.30 1.26 -7.81
CA SER A 26 -11.55 1.61 -8.49
C SER A 26 -12.63 2.04 -7.49
N PHE A 27 -12.73 1.39 -6.33
CA PHE A 27 -13.69 1.74 -5.29
C PHE A 27 -13.40 3.11 -4.67
N LEU A 28 -12.12 3.44 -4.46
CA LEU A 28 -11.70 4.74 -3.93
C LEU A 28 -11.89 5.87 -4.95
N GLN A 29 -11.61 5.60 -6.22
CA GLN A 29 -11.89 6.54 -7.31
C GLN A 29 -13.39 6.83 -7.44
N GLU A 30 -14.22 5.80 -7.31
CA GLU A 30 -15.67 5.95 -7.35
C GLU A 30 -16.19 6.72 -6.12
N ALA A 31 -15.68 6.42 -4.92
CA ALA A 31 -16.01 7.20 -3.73
C ALA A 31 -15.64 8.69 -3.87
N HIS A 32 -14.47 8.98 -4.44
CA HIS A 32 -14.03 10.35 -4.74
C HIS A 32 -14.96 11.04 -5.75
N ARG A 33 -15.38 10.34 -6.81
CA ARG A 33 -16.35 10.86 -7.79
C ARG A 33 -17.67 11.21 -7.12
N ILE A 34 -18.24 10.27 -6.36
CA ILE A 34 -19.52 10.48 -5.65
C ILE A 34 -19.41 11.64 -4.65
N ALA A 35 -18.30 11.76 -3.92
CA ALA A 35 -18.07 12.87 -3.00
C ALA A 35 -18.05 14.22 -3.73
N LYS A 36 -17.41 14.30 -4.91
CA LYS A 36 -17.42 15.53 -5.72
C LYS A 36 -18.83 15.90 -6.19
N GLU A 37 -19.57 14.94 -6.73
CA GLU A 37 -20.94 15.16 -7.20
C GLU A 37 -21.90 15.54 -6.08
N SER A 38 -21.66 15.06 -4.85
CA SER A 38 -22.47 15.40 -3.69
C SER A 38 -22.36 16.89 -3.29
N LEU A 39 -21.36 17.62 -3.78
CA LEU A 39 -21.25 19.07 -3.57
C LEU A 39 -22.27 19.86 -4.38
N ASP A 40 -22.87 19.27 -5.41
CA ASP A 40 -23.89 19.90 -6.26
C ASP A 40 -25.32 19.76 -5.72
N ILE A 41 -25.49 19.19 -4.52
CA ILE A 41 -26.80 19.07 -3.87
C ILE A 41 -27.42 20.46 -3.67
N PRO A 42 -28.64 20.72 -4.19
CA PRO A 42 -29.29 22.01 -4.01
C PRO A 42 -29.51 22.36 -2.54
N ASN A 43 -29.27 23.61 -2.18
CA ASN A 43 -29.39 24.13 -0.81
C ASN A 43 -28.50 23.40 0.22
N LEU A 44 -27.39 22.78 -0.22
CA LEU A 44 -26.43 22.15 0.67
C LEU A 44 -25.87 23.19 1.67
N PRO A 45 -26.05 23.00 2.99
CA PRO A 45 -25.46 23.89 3.97
C PRO A 45 -23.93 23.87 3.87
N GLU A 46 -23.30 25.03 4.03
CA GLU A 46 -21.84 25.18 3.90
C GLU A 46 -21.06 24.22 4.81
N TYR A 47 -21.53 24.04 6.05
CA TYR A 47 -20.88 23.14 7.01
C TYR A 47 -20.91 21.69 6.54
N MET A 48 -21.98 21.23 5.88
CA MET A 48 -22.06 19.90 5.27
C MET A 48 -21.16 19.79 4.04
N GLY A 49 -21.13 20.83 3.21
CA GLY A 49 -20.21 20.91 2.07
C GLY A 49 -18.74 20.79 2.49
N GLN A 50 -18.37 21.32 3.67
CA GLN A 50 -17.01 21.16 4.18
C GLN A 50 -16.67 19.71 4.53
N TYR A 51 -17.58 18.97 5.16
CA TYR A 51 -17.37 17.55 5.43
C TYR A 51 -17.24 16.72 4.14
N ILE A 52 -18.04 17.04 3.12
CA ILE A 52 -17.99 16.36 1.82
C ILE A 52 -16.68 16.68 1.08
N ARG A 53 -16.22 17.95 1.10
CA ARG A 53 -14.90 18.32 0.55
C ARG A 53 -13.76 17.55 1.22
N ASN A 54 -13.77 17.48 2.56
CA ASN A 54 -12.76 16.72 3.29
C ASN A 54 -12.76 15.23 2.87
N LEU A 55 -13.95 14.63 2.66
CA LEU A 55 -14.05 13.25 2.19
C LEU A 55 -13.51 13.09 0.75
N SER A 56 -13.79 14.06 -0.12
CA SER A 56 -13.26 14.11 -1.48
C SER A 56 -11.73 14.17 -1.49
N ASP A 57 -11.12 15.00 -0.65
CA ASP A 57 -9.66 15.11 -0.54
C ASP A 57 -9.02 13.82 -0.04
N ILE A 58 -9.61 13.20 0.99
CA ILE A 58 -9.15 11.91 1.53
C ILE A 58 -9.18 10.83 0.44
N THR A 59 -10.32 10.69 -0.24
CA THR A 59 -10.52 9.63 -1.24
C THR A 59 -9.69 9.85 -2.50
N GLY A 60 -9.56 11.09 -2.97
CA GLY A 60 -8.77 11.44 -4.15
C GLY A 60 -7.25 11.26 -3.95
N GLY A 61 -6.74 11.47 -2.73
CA GLY A 61 -5.33 11.29 -2.41
C GLY A 61 -4.93 9.91 -1.88
N ALA A 62 -5.90 9.07 -1.51
CA ALA A 62 -5.64 7.83 -0.76
C ALA A 62 -4.68 6.87 -1.46
N VAL A 63 -4.97 6.51 -2.72
CA VAL A 63 -4.18 5.52 -3.48
C VAL A 63 -2.74 6.00 -3.69
N GLY A 64 -2.58 7.26 -4.08
CA GLY A 64 -1.26 7.88 -4.28
C GLY A 64 -0.44 7.86 -2.99
N SER A 65 -1.03 8.30 -1.89
CA SER A 65 -0.38 8.34 -0.57
C SER A 65 0.03 6.95 -0.09
N MET A 66 -0.82 5.94 -0.28
CA MET A 66 -0.50 4.55 0.08
C MET A 66 0.67 4.00 -0.77
N ARG A 67 0.64 4.21 -2.10
CA ARG A 67 1.73 3.80 -3.00
C ARG A 67 3.05 4.49 -2.66
N GLU A 68 3.02 5.77 -2.31
CA GLU A 68 4.21 6.51 -1.89
C GLU A 68 4.85 5.90 -0.63
N VAL A 69 4.04 5.60 0.40
CA VAL A 69 4.52 4.99 1.64
C VAL A 69 5.08 3.59 1.40
N ILE A 70 4.44 2.79 0.54
CA ILE A 70 4.93 1.46 0.12
C ILE A 70 6.30 1.59 -0.53
N ASN A 71 6.44 2.48 -1.52
CA ASN A 71 7.68 2.67 -2.25
C ASN A 71 8.80 3.23 -1.36
N LYS A 72 8.46 4.16 -0.47
CA LYS A 72 9.40 4.67 0.53
C LYS A 72 9.86 3.56 1.47
N THR A 73 8.96 2.69 1.91
CA THR A 73 9.35 1.53 2.73
C THR A 73 10.35 0.65 2.00
N ARG A 74 10.08 0.30 0.74
CA ARG A 74 10.99 -0.49 -0.10
C ARG A 74 12.35 0.18 -0.30
N SER A 75 12.38 1.49 -0.52
CA SER A 75 13.63 2.22 -0.75
C SER A 75 14.55 2.29 0.47
N HIS A 76 14.02 2.00 1.68
CA HIS A 76 14.80 1.97 2.92
C HIS A 76 15.25 0.56 3.31
N LEU A 77 14.90 -0.48 2.52
CA LEU A 77 15.37 -1.83 2.78
C LEU A 77 16.87 -1.95 2.48
N PRO A 78 17.66 -2.59 3.36
CA PRO A 78 19.09 -2.76 3.14
C PRO A 78 19.35 -3.81 2.04
N GLU A 79 19.64 -3.37 0.81
CA GLU A 79 19.79 -4.21 -0.38
C GLU A 79 20.71 -5.42 -0.17
N LYS A 80 21.88 -5.21 0.45
CA LYS A 80 22.85 -6.28 0.72
C LYS A 80 22.29 -7.37 1.61
N GLU A 81 21.50 -7.00 2.62
CA GLU A 81 20.91 -7.98 3.54
C GLU A 81 19.66 -8.62 2.92
N LEU A 82 18.89 -7.88 2.12
CA LEU A 82 17.79 -8.42 1.33
C LEU A 82 18.26 -9.53 0.38
N ALA A 83 19.35 -9.31 -0.35
CA ALA A 83 19.91 -10.31 -1.27
C ALA A 83 20.36 -11.59 -0.52
N LYS A 84 21.00 -11.45 0.64
CA LYS A 84 21.41 -12.59 1.48
C LYS A 84 20.22 -13.32 2.08
N ASP A 85 19.19 -12.60 2.48
CA ASP A 85 17.97 -13.16 3.04
C ASP A 85 17.25 -14.01 1.98
N LYS A 86 17.10 -13.47 0.77
CA LYS A 86 16.56 -14.18 -0.40
C LYS A 86 17.34 -15.45 -0.73
N ALA A 87 18.67 -15.38 -0.82
CA ALA A 87 19.50 -16.55 -1.09
C ALA A 87 19.35 -17.64 -0.01
N ARG A 88 19.25 -17.26 1.27
CA ARG A 88 19.03 -18.22 2.38
C ARG A 88 17.67 -18.92 2.25
N THR A 89 16.60 -18.19 1.93
CA THR A 89 15.27 -18.78 1.72
C THR A 89 15.25 -19.74 0.53
N ASP A 90 15.90 -19.38 -0.58
CA ASP A 90 15.91 -20.22 -1.79
C ASP A 90 16.69 -21.53 -1.56
N HIS A 91 17.83 -21.48 -0.88
CA HIS A 91 18.61 -22.68 -0.52
C HIS A 91 17.88 -23.58 0.49
N GLY A 92 17.20 -23.00 1.49
CA GLY A 92 16.41 -23.78 2.45
C GLY A 92 15.23 -24.52 1.79
N LYS A 93 14.57 -23.89 0.80
CA LYS A 93 13.52 -24.56 0.01
C LYS A 93 14.06 -25.73 -0.81
N GLN A 94 15.25 -25.58 -1.42
CA GLN A 94 15.88 -26.65 -2.20
C GLN A 94 16.23 -27.87 -1.34
N GLN A 95 16.76 -27.68 -0.13
CA GLN A 95 17.07 -28.79 0.78
C GLN A 95 15.81 -29.53 1.24
N SER A 96 14.74 -28.80 1.58
CA SER A 96 13.46 -29.41 2.01
C SER A 96 12.76 -30.25 0.92
N LEU A 97 13.07 -30.02 -0.37
CA LEU A 97 12.49 -30.77 -1.50
C LEU A 97 13.28 -32.05 -1.84
N LEU A 98 14.51 -32.17 -1.35
CA LEU A 98 15.37 -33.33 -1.58
C LEU A 98 15.27 -34.38 -0.46
N ASP A 99 14.82 -33.96 0.72
CA ASP A 99 14.71 -34.78 1.94
C ASP A 99 13.28 -35.31 2.21
N GLY A 100 12.32 -35.08 1.31
CA GLY A 100 10.90 -35.50 1.44
C GLY A 100 10.43 -36.35 0.27
#